data_AF-A0A931XJW9-F1
#
_entry.id   AF-A0A931XJW9-F1
#
_cell.length_a   1.000
_cell.length_b   1.000
_cell.length_c   1.000
_cell.angle_alpha   90.00
_cell.angle_beta   90.00
_cell.angle_gamma   90.00
#
_symmetry.space_group_name_H-M   'P 1'
#
loop_
_entity.id
_entity.type
_entity.pdbx_description
1 polymer ?
#
loop_
_entity_poly.entity_id
_entity_poly.type
_entity_poly.pdbx_seq_one_letter_code
_entity_poly.pdbx_strand_id
1 'polypeptide(L)' 'RTETQYVAILQVRERFEPGPIRELQRRGPETVLGGTLRGTTRTDWYALAYSRNDLEFEEAKALAREALDRYREQYGGFVR' A
#
# COMPACT_ATOMS: atom_id res chain seq x y z
N ARG A 1 20.70 -10.21 -0.80
CA ARG A 1 20.62 -8.78 -0.43
C ARG A 1 19.19 -8.49 -0.06
N THR A 2 18.88 -8.29 1.21
CA THR A 2 17.55 -7.84 1.63
C THR A 2 17.50 -6.35 1.33
N GLU A 3 16.86 -5.98 0.22
CA GLU A 3 16.58 -4.58 -0.09
C GLU A 3 15.73 -4.04 1.05
N THR A 4 16.29 -3.12 1.85
CA THR A 4 15.49 -2.44 2.86
C THR A 4 14.51 -1.55 2.09
N GLN A 5 13.22 -1.70 2.37
CA GLN A 5 12.16 -0.91 1.75
C GLN A 5 11.62 0.08 2.78
N TYR A 6 11.22 1.27 2.33
CA TYR A 6 10.33 2.13 3.12
C TYR A 6 8.90 1.61 2.95
N VAL A 7 8.20 1.40 4.06
CA VAL A 7 6.83 0.87 4.05
C VAL A 7 5.89 1.88 4.68
N ALA A 8 4.82 2.23 3.96
CA ALA A 8 3.72 3.05 4.45
C ALA A 8 2.47 2.20 4.59
N ILE A 9 1.95 2.06 5.81
CA ILE A 9 0.73 1.29 6.10
C ILE A 9 -0.49 2.19 5.85
N LEU A 10 -1.39 1.76 4.96
CA LEU A 10 -2.60 2.50 4.61
C LEU A 10 -3.80 2.09 5.47
N GLN A 11 -3.86 0.82 5.85
CA GLN A 11 -5.01 0.23 6.53
C GLN A 11 -4.57 -0.70 7.66
N VAL A 12 -5.43 -0.87 8.66
CA VAL A 12 -5.21 -1.82 9.76
C VAL A 12 -5.30 -3.27 9.27
N ARG A 13 -4.43 -4.15 9.79
CA ARG A 13 -4.26 -5.52 9.31
C ARG A 13 -5.49 -6.40 9.53
N GLU A 14 -6.26 -6.12 10.57
CA GLU A 14 -7.43 -6.87 11.03
C GLU A 14 -8.59 -6.82 10.02
N ARG A 15 -8.63 -5.79 9.17
CA ARG A 15 -9.60 -5.65 8.07
C ARG A 15 -9.43 -6.72 6.99
N PHE A 16 -8.29 -7.40 6.96
CA PHE A 16 -7.95 -8.40 5.95
C PHE A 16 -8.02 -9.81 6.52
N GLU A 17 -8.23 -10.79 5.64
CA GLU A 17 -8.14 -12.21 5.99
C GLU A 17 -6.73 -12.55 6.53
N PRO A 18 -6.62 -13.49 7.49
CA PRO A 18 -5.34 -13.99 7.98
C PRO A 18 -4.67 -14.83 6.88
N GLY A 19 -3.97 -14.15 5.98
CA GLY A 19 -3.17 -14.75 4.91
C GLY A 19 -2.06 -13.81 4.46
N PRO A 20 -1.17 -14.23 3.56
CA PRO A 20 -0.08 -13.39 3.10
C PRO A 20 -0.63 -12.15 2.39
N ILE A 21 -0.09 -10.98 2.74
CA ILE A 21 -0.22 -9.78 1.93
C ILE A 21 0.64 -9.98 0.68
N ARG A 22 0.11 -9.61 -0.49
CA ARG A 22 0.75 -9.84 -1.78
C ARG A 22 0.93 -8.52 -2.52
N GLU A 23 1.90 -8.49 -3.42
CA GLU A 23 2.01 -7.42 -4.41
C GLU A 23 0.79 -7.46 -5.34
N LEU A 24 0.06 -6.36 -5.41
CA LEU A 24 -1.07 -6.17 -6.32
C LEU A 24 -0.63 -5.46 -7.60
N GLN A 25 0.26 -4.48 -7.46
CA GLN A 25 0.73 -3.67 -8.56
C GLN A 25 2.10 -3.06 -8.23
N ARG A 26 2.90 -2.83 -9.26
CA ARG A 26 4.14 -2.06 -9.19
C ARG A 26 4.13 -0.94 -10.23
N ARG A 27 4.48 0.29 -9.82
CA ARG A 27 4.57 1.48 -10.67
C ARG A 27 5.85 2.24 -10.35
N GLY A 28 6.87 2.05 -11.19
CA GLY A 28 8.20 2.62 -10.92
C GLY A 28 8.72 2.14 -9.55
N PRO A 29 9.09 3.05 -8.64
CA PRO A 29 9.60 2.68 -7.32
C PRO A 29 8.49 2.31 -6.31
N GLU A 30 7.21 2.49 -6.66
CA GLU A 30 6.06 2.16 -5.81
C GLU A 30 5.60 0.72 -6.02
N THR A 31 5.52 -0.04 -4.93
CA THR A 31 4.88 -1.35 -4.89
C THR A 31 3.63 -1.27 -3.99
N VAL A 32 2.47 -1.57 -4.55
CA VAL A 32 1.20 -1.68 -3.84
C VAL A 32 1.06 -3.09 -3.28
N LEU A 33 0.95 -3.18 -1.96
CA LEU A 33 0.73 -4.41 -1.22
C LEU A 33 -0.73 -4.48 -0.76
N GLY A 34 -1.37 -5.63 -0.92
CA GLY A 34 -2.76 -5.79 -0.55
C GLY A 34 -3.17 -7.23 -0.26
N GLY A 35 -4.41 -7.36 0.19
CA GLY A 35 -4.98 -8.64 0.61
C GLY A 35 -6.49 -8.65 0.46
N THR A 36 -7.09 -9.81 0.69
CA THR A 36 -8.55 -9.97 0.67
C THR A 36 -9.15 -9.39 1.97
N LEU A 37 -10.16 -8.55 1.84
CA LEU A 37 -10.91 -8.01 2.98
C LEU A 37 -11.71 -9.11 3.67
N ARG A 38 -11.69 -9.10 5.00
CA ARG A 38 -12.29 -10.15 5.83
C ARG A 38 -13.78 -10.29 5.56
N GLY A 39 -14.24 -11.53 5.37
CA GLY A 39 -15.65 -11.84 5.09
C GLY A 39 -16.09 -11.45 3.68
N THR A 40 -15.16 -11.15 2.77
CA THR A 40 -15.45 -10.81 1.38
C THR A 40 -14.49 -11.53 0.43
N THR A 41 -14.78 -11.48 -0.87
CA THR A 41 -13.83 -11.88 -1.93
C THR A 41 -13.07 -10.70 -2.53
N ARG A 42 -13.23 -9.50 -1.97
CA ARG A 42 -12.67 -8.27 -2.52
C ARG A 42 -11.25 -8.07 -2.02
N THR A 43 -10.34 -7.83 -2.95
CA THR A 43 -8.96 -7.42 -2.66
C THR A 43 -8.89 -5.90 -2.49
N ASP A 44 -8.11 -5.45 -1.51
CA ASP A 44 -7.91 -4.03 -1.22
C ASP A 44 -6.46 -3.72 -0.82
N TRP A 45 -6.09 -2.44 -0.83
CA TRP A 45 -4.73 -1.96 -0.58
C TRP A 45 -4.43 -1.96 0.93
N TYR A 46 -3.39 -2.65 1.34
CA TYR A 46 -2.96 -2.70 2.74
C TYR A 46 -1.82 -1.71 3.03
N ALA A 47 -0.78 -1.74 2.19
CA ALA A 47 0.42 -0.93 2.38
C ALA A 47 1.06 -0.58 1.03
N LEU A 48 1.98 0.38 1.08
CA LEU A 48 2.84 0.77 -0.03
C LEU A 48 4.28 0.49 0.39
N ALA A 49 5.07 -0.03 -0.53
CA ALA A 49 6.49 -0.28 -0.34
C ALA A 49 7.29 0.48 -1.41
N TYR A 50 8.38 1.11 -0.97
CA TYR A 50 9.28 1.89 -1.81
C TYR A 50 10.70 1.37 -1.62
N SER A 51 11.40 1.12 -2.72
CA SER A 51 12.79 0.67 -2.69
C SER A 51 13.71 1.80 -2.24
N ARG A 52 14.56 1.53 -1.24
CA ARG A 52 15.58 2.50 -0.76
C ARG A 52 16.76 2.65 -1.72
N ASN A 53 16.87 1.79 -2.73
CA ASN A 53 17.88 1.94 -3.78
C ASN A 53 17.45 3.00 -4.80
N ASP A 54 16.14 3.23 -4.91
CA ASP A 54 15.56 4.07 -5.96
C ASP A 54 15.11 5.44 -5.43
N LEU A 55 14.89 5.57 -4.12
CA LEU A 55 14.35 6.77 -3.50
C LEU A 55 14.99 7.08 -2.15
N GLU A 56 15.20 8.38 -1.90
CA GLU A 56 15.46 8.89 -0.56
C GLU A 56 14.17 8.90 0.29
N PHE A 57 14.33 8.97 1.61
CA PHE A 57 13.19 8.86 2.54
C PHE A 57 12.12 9.95 2.32
N GLU A 58 12.52 11.20 2.13
CA GLU A 58 11.55 12.30 1.92
C GLU A 58 10.83 12.18 0.57
N GLU A 59 11.49 11.67 -0.47
CA GLU A 59 10.86 11.38 -1.76
C GLU A 59 9.84 10.25 -1.63
N ALA A 60 10.22 9.15 -0.96
CA ALA A 60 9.31 8.04 -0.67
C ALA A 60 8.09 8.48 0.15
N LYS A 61 8.29 9.39 1.10
CA LYS A 61 7.22 9.97 1.93
C LYS A 61 6.29 10.87 1.12
N ALA A 62 6.82 11.69 0.22
CA ALA A 62 6.01 12.52 -0.68
C ALA A 62 5.16 11.64 -1.60
N LEU A 63 5.76 10.62 -2.22
CA LEU A 63 5.07 9.66 -3.07
C LEU A 63 4.01 8.85 -2.30
N ALA A 64 4.32 8.42 -1.08
CA ALA A 64 3.36 7.73 -0.21
C ALA A 64 2.14 8.61 0.09
N ARG A 65 2.34 9.92 0.25
CA ARG A 65 1.23 10.85 0.47
C ARG A 65 0.34 10.98 -0.76
N GLU A 66 0.93 11.16 -1.93
CA GLU A 66 0.18 11.21 -3.19
C GLU A 66 -0.59 9.90 -3.43
N ALA A 67 0.03 8.76 -3.15
CA ALA A 67 -0.59 7.45 -3.28
C ALA A 67 -1.77 7.24 -2.33
N LEU A 68 -1.66 7.74 -1.10
CA LEU A 68 -2.78 7.76 -0.16
C LEU A 68 -3.94 8.62 -0.67
N ASP A 69 -3.64 9.77 -1.27
CA ASP A 69 -4.68 10.65 -1.82
C ASP A 69 -5.36 10.00 -3.04
N ARG A 70 -4.60 9.35 -3.94
CA ARG A 70 -5.17 8.51 -5.03
C ARG A 70 -6.06 7.39 -4.50
N TYR A 71 -5.60 6.68 -3.46
CA TYR A 71 -6.37 5.63 -2.83
C TYR A 71 -7.70 6.15 -2.25
N ARG A 72 -7.68 7.33 -1.63
CA ARG A 72 -8.89 8.00 -1.10
C ARG A 72 -9.82 8.46 -2.21
N GLU A 73 -9.33 8.94 -3.34
CA GLU A 73 -10.18 9.29 -4.48
C GLU A 73 -10.86 8.06 -5.08
N GLN A 74 -10.11 6.96 -5.23
CA GLN A 74 -10.60 5.73 -5.85
C GLN A 74 -11.54 4.93 -4.93
N TYR A 75 -11.30 4.94 -3.62
CA TYR A 75 -11.98 4.06 -2.66
C TYR A 75 -12.64 4.79 -1.48
N GLY A 76 -12.26 6.04 -1.24
CA GLY A 76 -12.68 6.86 -0.10
C GLY A 76 -13.95 7.69 -0.33
N GLY A 77 -14.68 7.48 -1.43
CA GLY A 77 -16.03 8.05 -1.64
C GLY A 77 -17.10 7.59 -0.62
N PHE A 78 -16.74 6.79 0.39
CA PHE A 78 -17.65 6.25 1.41
C PHE A 78 -17.21 6.54 2.85
N VAL A 79 -16.74 7.76 3.12
CA VAL A 79 -16.69 8.27 4.50
C VAL A 79 -17.38 9.62 4.55
N ARG A 80 -18.70 9.59 4.77
CA ARG A 80 -19.48 10.69 5.31
C ARG A 80 -20.48 10.15 6.32
#